data_AF-A0A412IQP6-F1
#
_entry.id   AF-A0A412IQP6-F1
#
_cell.length_a   1.000
_cell.length_b   1.000
_cell.length_c   1.000
_cell.angle_alpha   90.00
_cell.angle_beta   90.00
_cell.angle_gamma   90.00
#
_symmetry.space_group_name_H-M   'P 1'
#
loop_
_entity.id
_entity.type
_entity.pdbx_description
1 polymer ?
#
loop_
_entity_poly.entity_id
_entity_poly.type
_entity_poly.pdbx_seq_one_letter_code
_entity_poly.pdbx_strand_id
1 'polypeptide(L)'
;NPNCPECGAVDKEIWIHKQERFTLNVNYFHVVFTIPNELNILCLMDPKFMYKALFDVSAETIKELSKDKKYLGANIGFTSVLHTWGQNLSLHPHIHMIVPGGGIDSNGKWKNSKKKFFLPVKVVSKLFKGKFLSYTKKNFDQRKIKDEEQFQNIINTCYSKDWVVYTKKPMKSAKHVVKYLGRYTHRIAISNARLKKYED
;
A
#
# COMPACT_ATOMS: atom_id res chain seq x y z
N ASN A 1 19.88 18.94 -4.04
CA ASN A 1 18.45 19.28 -4.21
C ASN A 1 17.63 17.99 -4.15
N PRO A 2 16.85 17.73 -3.08
CA PRO A 2 16.06 16.50 -2.91
C PRO A 2 14.93 16.34 -3.96
N ASN A 3 14.59 17.42 -4.66
CA ASN A 3 13.60 17.42 -5.73
C ASN A 3 14.22 17.28 -7.13
N CYS A 4 15.55 17.15 -7.24
CA CYS A 4 16.20 16.94 -8.52
C CYS A 4 16.09 15.45 -8.92
N PRO A 5 15.47 15.13 -10.07
CA PRO A 5 15.28 13.75 -10.53
C PRO A 5 16.59 13.01 -10.84
N GLU A 6 17.67 13.74 -11.15
CA GLU A 6 18.99 13.15 -11.38
C GLU A 6 19.78 12.98 -10.08
N CYS A 7 19.77 13.98 -9.19
CA CYS A 7 20.50 13.88 -7.91
C CYS A 7 19.91 12.81 -6.98
N GLY A 8 18.59 12.60 -7.00
CA GLY A 8 17.95 11.52 -6.22
C GLY A 8 18.19 10.11 -6.75
N ALA A 9 18.82 9.96 -7.93
CA ALA A 9 19.05 8.65 -8.53
C ALA A 9 20.13 7.85 -7.79
N VAL A 10 21.19 8.50 -7.30
CA VAL A 10 22.27 7.81 -6.55
C VAL A 10 21.75 7.29 -5.21
N ASP A 11 21.04 8.12 -4.45
CA ASP A 11 20.42 7.72 -3.17
C ASP A 11 19.42 6.57 -3.35
N LYS A 12 18.64 6.63 -4.43
CA LYS A 12 17.73 5.56 -4.83
C LYS A 12 18.48 4.25 -5.07
N GLU A 13 19.57 4.25 -5.84
CA GLU A 13 20.33 3.03 -6.14
C GLU A 13 21.05 2.49 -4.90
N ILE A 14 21.57 3.36 -4.02
CA ILE A 14 22.12 2.94 -2.71
C ILE A 14 21.03 2.28 -1.84
N TRP A 15 19.84 2.87 -1.79
CA TRP A 15 18.70 2.32 -1.06
C TRP A 15 18.26 0.97 -1.64
N ILE A 16 18.19 0.86 -2.97
CA ILE A 16 17.93 -0.40 -3.69
C ILE A 16 18.94 -1.45 -3.26
N HIS A 17 20.24 -1.19 -3.37
CA HIS A 17 21.27 -2.17 -3.00
C HIS A 17 21.19 -2.64 -1.54
N LYS A 18 20.82 -1.74 -0.61
CA LYS A 18 20.57 -2.14 0.79
C LYS A 18 19.36 -3.07 0.91
N GLN A 19 18.27 -2.78 0.20
CA GLN A 19 17.06 -3.60 0.23
C GLN A 19 17.25 -4.98 -0.43
N GLU A 20 18.09 -5.09 -1.48
CA GLU A 20 18.39 -6.39 -2.13
C GLU A 20 18.90 -7.44 -1.13
N ARG A 21 19.66 -7.03 -0.11
CA ARG A 21 20.20 -7.95 0.91
C ARG A 21 19.13 -8.60 1.78
N PHE A 22 17.96 -7.97 1.90
CA PHE A 22 16.84 -8.47 2.69
C PHE A 22 15.81 -9.23 1.84
N THR A 23 16.10 -9.41 0.56
CA THR A 23 15.20 -10.16 -0.32
C THR A 23 15.46 -11.66 -0.24
N LEU A 24 14.37 -12.41 -0.34
CA LEU A 24 14.33 -13.85 -0.43
C LEU A 24 14.32 -14.25 -1.90
N ASN A 25 14.93 -15.38 -2.23
CA ASN A 25 14.88 -15.94 -3.58
C ASN A 25 13.52 -16.61 -3.87
N VAL A 26 12.47 -15.81 -3.90
CA VAL A 26 11.08 -16.24 -4.11
C VAL A 26 10.38 -15.30 -5.09
N ASN A 27 9.22 -15.74 -5.57
CA ASN A 27 8.30 -14.87 -6.29
C ASN A 27 7.72 -13.82 -5.34
N TYR A 28 7.36 -12.64 -5.85
CA TYR A 28 6.79 -11.57 -5.02
C TYR A 28 5.51 -11.02 -5.61
N PHE A 29 4.49 -10.79 -4.78
CA PHE A 29 3.24 -10.17 -5.17
C PHE A 29 3.27 -8.69 -4.87
N HIS A 30 2.68 -7.91 -5.77
CA HIS A 30 2.48 -6.49 -5.56
C HIS A 30 1.00 -6.25 -5.29
N VAL A 31 0.68 -5.81 -4.08
CA VAL A 31 -0.68 -5.52 -3.61
C VAL A 31 -0.81 -4.02 -3.43
N VAL A 32 -1.89 -3.41 -3.93
CA VAL A 32 -2.18 -1.99 -3.75
C VAL A 32 -3.45 -1.83 -2.95
N PHE A 33 -3.36 -1.10 -1.85
CA PHE A 33 -4.51 -0.68 -1.05
C PHE A 33 -4.81 0.77 -1.34
N THR A 34 -6.01 1.05 -1.84
CA THR A 34 -6.48 2.41 -2.14
C THR A 34 -7.72 2.70 -1.31
N ILE A 35 -7.78 3.92 -0.75
CA ILE A 35 -8.98 4.41 -0.05
C ILE A 35 -9.81 5.30 -1.00
N PRO A 36 -11.14 5.33 -0.87
CA PRO A 36 -12.00 6.21 -1.65
C PRO A 36 -11.69 7.69 -1.45
N ASN A 37 -11.95 8.50 -2.48
CA ASN A 37 -11.74 9.94 -2.48
C ASN A 37 -12.62 10.68 -1.45
N GLU A 38 -13.72 10.11 -0.99
CA GLU A 38 -14.52 10.66 0.11
C GLU A 38 -13.70 10.81 1.40
N LEU A 39 -12.70 9.96 1.61
CA LEU A 39 -11.81 10.04 2.77
C LEU A 39 -10.69 11.08 2.61
N ASN A 40 -10.58 11.73 1.45
CA ASN A 40 -9.55 12.76 1.22
C ASN A 40 -9.69 13.93 2.18
N ILE A 41 -10.93 14.34 2.51
CA ILE A 41 -11.17 15.40 3.49
C ILE A 41 -10.58 15.03 4.86
N LEU A 42 -10.73 13.78 5.29
CA LEU A 42 -10.15 13.28 6.54
C LEU A 42 -8.62 13.19 6.45
N CYS A 43 -8.07 12.85 5.27
CA CYS A 43 -6.62 12.83 5.04
C CYS A 43 -6.00 14.23 5.08
N LEU A 44 -6.74 15.26 4.68
CA LEU A 44 -6.31 16.65 4.79
C LEU A 44 -6.43 17.16 6.23
N MET A 45 -7.47 16.74 6.97
CA MET A 45 -7.68 17.13 8.37
C MET A 45 -6.70 16.48 9.34
N ASP A 46 -6.43 15.19 9.19
CA ASP A 46 -5.48 14.45 10.02
C ASP A 46 -4.66 13.44 9.19
N PRO A 47 -3.66 13.92 8.43
CA PRO A 47 -2.84 13.05 7.58
C PRO A 47 -2.07 12.01 8.39
N LYS A 48 -1.60 12.37 9.60
CA LYS A 48 -0.85 11.47 10.47
C LYS A 48 -1.71 10.29 10.88
N PHE A 49 -2.94 10.54 11.34
CA PHE A 49 -3.88 9.48 11.68
C PHE A 49 -4.24 8.64 10.46
N MET A 50 -4.66 9.27 9.36
CA MET A 50 -5.20 8.56 8.20
C MET A 50 -4.15 7.67 7.52
N TYR A 51 -2.92 8.16 7.38
CA TYR A 51 -1.86 7.38 6.75
C TYR A 51 -1.33 6.30 7.68
N LYS A 52 -1.28 6.54 9.00
CA LYS A 52 -0.98 5.49 9.97
C LYS A 52 -2.04 4.38 9.93
N ALA A 53 -3.33 4.74 9.93
CA ALA A 53 -4.42 3.78 9.80
C ALA A 53 -4.30 2.98 8.49
N LEU A 54 -3.93 3.63 7.39
CA LEU A 54 -3.74 2.96 6.09
C LEU A 54 -2.60 1.94 6.11
N PHE A 55 -1.47 2.26 6.75
CA PHE A 55 -0.39 1.30 6.97
C PHE A 55 -0.83 0.14 7.87
N ASP A 56 -1.40 0.44 9.04
CA ASP A 56 -1.73 -0.56 10.06
C ASP A 56 -2.80 -1.52 9.55
N VAL A 57 -3.89 -0.99 9.00
CA VAL A 57 -5.04 -1.80 8.58
C VAL A 57 -4.72 -2.64 7.33
N SER A 58 -3.95 -2.11 6.37
CA SER A 58 -3.51 -2.90 5.21
C SER A 58 -2.58 -4.05 5.64
N ALA A 59 -1.65 -3.78 6.56
CA ALA A 59 -0.76 -4.76 7.16
C ALA A 59 -1.53 -5.86 7.90
N GLU A 60 -2.47 -5.46 8.76
CA GLU A 60 -3.32 -6.37 9.53
C GLU A 60 -4.15 -7.27 8.62
N THR A 61 -4.82 -6.69 7.62
CA THR A 61 -5.66 -7.41 6.65
C THR A 61 -4.89 -8.54 5.96
N ILE A 62 -3.69 -8.23 5.45
CA ILE A 62 -2.87 -9.19 4.72
C ILE A 62 -2.28 -10.26 5.64
N LYS A 63 -1.88 -9.88 6.87
CA LYS A 63 -1.39 -10.84 7.88
C LYS A 63 -2.50 -11.81 8.28
N GLU A 64 -3.69 -11.32 8.58
CA GLU A 64 -4.82 -12.14 9.01
C GLU A 64 -5.19 -13.18 7.96
N LEU A 65 -5.43 -12.74 6.73
CA LEU A 65 -5.79 -13.65 5.63
C LEU A 65 -4.66 -14.62 5.28
N SER A 66 -3.40 -14.22 5.43
CA SER A 66 -2.28 -15.14 5.17
C SER A 66 -2.14 -16.22 6.24
N LYS A 67 -2.47 -15.93 7.49
CA LYS A 67 -2.45 -16.91 8.59
C LYS A 67 -3.58 -17.93 8.50
N ASP A 68 -4.71 -17.58 7.87
CA ASP A 68 -5.83 -18.50 7.69
C ASP A 68 -5.43 -19.68 6.77
N LYS A 69 -5.60 -20.91 7.28
CA LYS A 69 -5.31 -22.17 6.58
C LYS A 69 -6.13 -22.34 5.29
N LYS A 70 -7.31 -21.70 5.20
CA LYS A 70 -8.13 -21.64 3.98
C LYS A 70 -7.39 -21.00 2.81
N TYR A 71 -6.47 -20.08 3.11
CA TYR A 71 -5.67 -19.37 2.13
C TYR A 71 -4.22 -19.88 2.13
N LEU A 72 -3.31 -19.20 2.83
CA LEU A 72 -1.90 -19.60 2.88
C LEU A 72 -1.59 -20.45 4.12
N GLY A 73 -2.14 -20.12 5.28
CA GLY A 73 -1.80 -20.79 6.54
C GLY A 73 -0.37 -20.54 7.01
N ALA A 74 0.16 -19.33 6.80
CA ALA A 74 1.53 -18.96 7.18
C ALA A 74 1.65 -17.48 7.58
N ASN A 75 2.62 -17.19 8.45
CA ASN A 75 3.04 -15.83 8.78
C ASN A 75 3.92 -15.28 7.66
N ILE A 76 3.58 -14.11 7.15
CA ILE A 76 4.30 -13.46 6.05
C ILE A 76 5.05 -12.21 6.54
N GLY A 77 6.08 -11.84 5.79
CA GLY A 77 6.66 -10.49 5.81
C GLY A 77 6.17 -9.67 4.61
N PHE A 78 6.42 -8.37 4.60
CA PHE A 78 6.19 -7.48 3.46
C PHE A 78 6.85 -6.13 3.68
N THR A 79 7.01 -5.38 2.59
CA THR A 79 7.43 -3.98 2.59
C THR A 79 6.30 -3.12 2.05
N SER A 80 5.93 -2.05 2.75
CA SER A 80 4.87 -1.13 2.35
C SER A 80 5.42 0.27 2.09
N VAL A 81 4.93 0.92 1.04
CA VAL A 81 5.29 2.29 0.65
C VAL A 81 4.02 3.10 0.42
N LEU A 82 3.92 4.27 1.05
CA LEU A 82 2.81 5.21 0.89
C LEU A 82 2.99 6.11 -0.32
N HIS A 83 1.92 6.25 -1.08
CA HIS A 83 1.77 7.20 -2.16
C HIS A 83 0.54 8.04 -1.91
N THR A 84 0.67 9.37 -1.94
CA THR A 84 -0.45 10.29 -1.67
C THR A 84 -1.03 10.91 -2.93
N TRP A 85 -0.40 10.75 -4.09
CA TRP A 85 -0.81 11.45 -5.31
C TRP A 85 -1.12 10.48 -6.46
N GLY A 86 -2.20 10.77 -7.18
CA GLY A 86 -2.56 10.10 -8.43
C GLY A 86 -1.71 10.62 -9.61
N GLN A 87 -1.85 9.97 -10.77
CA GLN A 87 -1.09 10.36 -11.97
C GLN A 87 -1.38 11.79 -12.45
N ASN A 88 -2.59 12.29 -12.16
CA ASN A 88 -3.10 13.63 -12.44
C ASN A 88 -2.83 14.63 -11.31
N LEU A 89 -1.98 14.29 -10.33
CA LEU A 89 -1.66 15.12 -9.17
C LEU A 89 -2.85 15.43 -8.26
N SER A 90 -3.94 14.66 -8.34
CA SER A 90 -5.00 14.69 -7.32
C SER A 90 -4.60 13.87 -6.09
N LEU A 91 -5.06 14.27 -4.91
CA LEU A 91 -4.89 13.51 -3.66
C LEU A 91 -5.52 12.13 -3.84
N HIS A 92 -4.69 11.09 -3.77
CA HIS A 92 -5.07 9.70 -3.96
C HIS A 92 -4.21 8.81 -3.05
N PRO A 93 -4.49 8.76 -1.74
CA PRO A 93 -3.70 7.96 -0.80
C PRO A 93 -3.83 6.46 -1.08
N HIS A 94 -2.70 5.79 -1.28
CA HIS A 94 -2.63 4.36 -1.49
C HIS A 94 -1.30 3.77 -1.00
N ILE A 95 -1.31 2.50 -0.61
CA ILE A 95 -0.12 1.73 -0.22
C ILE A 95 0.25 0.77 -1.33
N HIS A 96 1.51 0.84 -1.76
CA HIS A 96 2.15 -0.25 -2.50
C HIS A 96 2.79 -1.21 -1.52
N MET A 97 2.28 -2.43 -1.44
CA MET A 97 2.81 -3.49 -0.60
C MET A 97 3.45 -4.58 -1.46
N ILE A 98 4.69 -4.93 -1.14
CA ILE A 98 5.38 -6.06 -1.75
C ILE A 98 5.45 -7.20 -0.76
N VAL A 99 4.90 -8.34 -1.19
CA VAL A 99 4.71 -9.52 -0.34
C VAL A 99 5.49 -10.69 -0.95
N PRO A 100 6.39 -11.36 -0.19
CA PRO A 100 6.99 -12.61 -0.62
C PRO A 100 5.91 -13.64 -0.92
N GLY A 101 6.14 -14.49 -1.93
CA GLY A 101 5.22 -15.51 -2.39
C GLY A 101 5.17 -16.73 -1.48
N GLY A 102 5.20 -16.52 -0.17
CA GLY A 102 5.18 -17.55 0.87
C GLY A 102 5.41 -16.93 2.24
N GLY A 103 5.41 -17.78 3.27
CA GLY A 103 5.62 -17.39 4.66
C GLY A 103 6.05 -18.57 5.52
N ILE A 104 6.19 -18.34 6.83
CA ILE A 104 6.56 -19.34 7.82
C ILE A 104 5.29 -19.91 8.47
N ASP A 105 5.09 -21.23 8.35
CA ASP A 105 3.96 -21.93 8.96
C ASP A 105 4.10 -22.07 10.50
N SER A 106 3.13 -22.71 11.14
CA SER A 106 3.13 -22.92 12.60
C SER A 106 4.28 -23.81 13.10
N ASN A 107 4.90 -24.60 12.21
CA ASN A 107 6.02 -25.48 12.52
C ASN A 107 7.38 -24.82 12.24
N GLY A 108 7.39 -23.52 11.91
CA GLY A 108 8.60 -22.80 11.54
C GLY A 108 9.09 -23.11 10.12
N LYS A 109 8.32 -23.84 9.31
CA LYS A 109 8.73 -24.23 7.95
C LYS A 109 8.22 -23.24 6.91
N TRP A 110 9.03 -23.03 5.87
CA TRP A 110 8.62 -22.20 4.74
C TRP A 110 7.49 -22.86 3.95
N LYS A 111 6.42 -22.10 3.72
CA LYS A 111 5.27 -22.48 2.93
C LYS A 111 5.10 -21.54 1.75
N ASN A 112 5.24 -22.09 0.54
CA ASN A 112 5.02 -21.35 -0.69
C ASN A 112 3.54 -21.05 -0.91
N SER A 113 3.24 -19.85 -1.38
CA SER A 113 1.95 -19.51 -1.97
C SER A 113 1.79 -20.16 -3.35
N LYS A 114 0.56 -20.19 -3.86
CA LYS A 114 0.31 -20.66 -5.23
C LYS A 114 0.92 -19.67 -6.24
N LYS A 115 1.59 -20.18 -7.28
CA LYS A 115 2.32 -19.39 -8.30
C LYS A 115 1.55 -18.24 -8.95
N LYS A 116 0.22 -18.27 -8.98
CA LYS A 116 -0.62 -17.23 -9.59
C LYS A 116 -1.52 -16.50 -8.60
N PHE A 117 -1.53 -16.92 -7.33
CA PHE A 117 -2.59 -16.56 -6.41
C PHE A 117 -2.07 -16.50 -4.99
N PHE A 118 -1.91 -15.28 -4.48
CA PHE A 118 -1.54 -15.03 -3.10
C PHE A 118 -2.78 -15.11 -2.21
N LEU A 119 -3.73 -14.20 -2.42
CA LEU A 119 -5.02 -14.13 -1.72
C LEU A 119 -6.13 -13.72 -2.70
N PRO A 120 -7.40 -14.13 -2.49
CA PRO A 120 -8.50 -13.66 -3.31
C PRO A 120 -8.74 -12.16 -3.10
N VAL A 121 -8.50 -11.38 -4.14
CA VAL A 121 -8.58 -9.91 -4.10
C VAL A 121 -9.92 -9.40 -3.54
N LYS A 122 -11.05 -10.01 -3.93
CA LYS A 122 -12.37 -9.62 -3.41
C LYS A 122 -12.50 -9.81 -1.89
N VAL A 123 -11.85 -10.83 -1.32
CA VAL A 123 -11.84 -11.07 0.13
C VAL A 123 -10.97 -10.02 0.81
N VAL A 124 -9.77 -9.77 0.27
CA VAL A 124 -8.86 -8.74 0.79
C VAL A 124 -9.54 -7.36 0.78
N SER A 125 -10.17 -6.97 -0.33
CA SER A 125 -10.94 -5.73 -0.47
C SER A 125 -12.02 -5.58 0.60
N LYS A 126 -12.85 -6.61 0.80
CA LYS A 126 -13.96 -6.56 1.75
C LYS A 126 -13.47 -6.45 3.20
N LEU A 127 -12.48 -7.26 3.57
CA LEU A 127 -11.91 -7.23 4.92
C LEU A 127 -11.21 -5.91 5.20
N PHE A 128 -10.40 -5.42 4.25
CA PHE A 128 -9.72 -4.13 4.36
C PHE A 128 -10.72 -2.98 4.55
N LYS A 129 -11.75 -2.89 3.71
CA LYS A 129 -12.82 -1.90 3.83
C LYS A 129 -13.46 -1.91 5.22
N GLY A 130 -13.88 -3.08 5.68
CA GLY A 130 -14.55 -3.24 6.98
C GLY A 130 -13.65 -2.81 8.14
N LYS A 131 -12.41 -3.31 8.18
CA LYS A 131 -11.43 -2.93 9.22
C LYS A 131 -11.12 -1.44 9.17
N PHE A 132 -10.89 -0.87 7.98
CA PHE A 132 -10.48 0.53 7.84
C PHE A 132 -11.58 1.47 8.31
N LEU A 133 -12.81 1.27 7.82
CA LEU A 133 -13.94 2.11 8.21
C LEU A 133 -14.30 1.95 9.69
N SER A 134 -14.25 0.73 10.22
CA SER A 134 -14.47 0.50 11.66
C SER A 134 -13.39 1.19 12.50
N TYR A 135 -12.12 1.11 12.09
CA TYR A 135 -11.01 1.74 12.80
C TYR A 135 -11.12 3.27 12.75
N THR A 136 -11.38 3.85 11.58
CA THR A 136 -11.56 5.30 11.41
C THR A 136 -12.76 5.80 12.21
N LYS A 137 -13.92 5.12 12.15
CA LYS A 137 -15.13 5.52 12.90
C LYS A 137 -14.89 5.57 14.40
N LYS A 138 -14.11 4.61 14.93
CA LYS A 138 -13.84 4.49 16.37
C LYS A 138 -12.77 5.47 16.88
N ASN A 139 -11.75 5.76 16.07
CA ASN A 139 -10.52 6.40 16.57
C ASN A 139 -10.21 7.76 15.94
N PHE A 140 -10.92 8.20 14.91
CA PHE A 140 -10.71 9.52 14.33
C PHE A 140 -11.21 10.60 15.31
N ASP A 141 -10.44 11.67 15.48
CA ASP A 141 -10.82 12.81 16.32
C ASP A 141 -11.90 13.66 15.63
N GLN A 142 -13.17 13.34 15.89
CA GLN A 142 -14.31 13.98 15.24
C GLN A 142 -14.45 15.46 15.57
N ARG A 143 -13.82 15.97 16.65
CA ARG A 143 -13.78 17.41 16.97
C ARG A 143 -13.10 18.25 15.88
N LYS A 144 -12.33 17.61 14.99
CA LYS A 144 -11.70 18.25 13.82
C LYS A 144 -12.69 18.50 12.69
N ILE A 145 -13.89 17.95 12.77
CA ILE A 145 -14.96 18.10 11.78
C ILE A 145 -15.97 19.07 12.36
N LYS A 146 -16.28 20.13 11.63
CA LYS A 146 -17.20 21.18 12.09
C LYS A 146 -18.65 20.70 12.19
N ASP A 147 -18.98 19.63 11.47
CA ASP A 147 -20.31 19.06 11.35
C ASP A 147 -20.24 17.54 11.57
N GLU A 148 -20.79 17.05 12.68
CA GLU A 148 -20.79 15.61 13.00
C GLU A 148 -21.57 14.78 11.97
N GLU A 149 -22.59 15.36 11.34
CA GLU A 149 -23.39 14.69 10.30
C GLU A 149 -22.53 14.43 9.06
N GLN A 150 -21.65 15.40 8.71
CA GLN A 150 -20.68 15.25 7.63
C GLN A 150 -19.80 14.01 7.82
N PHE A 151 -19.32 13.74 9.04
CA PHE A 151 -18.49 12.56 9.31
C PHE A 151 -19.23 11.26 9.03
N GLN A 152 -20.46 11.12 9.54
CA GLN A 152 -21.25 9.91 9.31
C GLN A 152 -21.62 9.74 7.84
N ASN A 153 -21.93 10.84 7.14
CA ASN A 153 -22.22 10.80 5.71
C ASN A 153 -21.01 10.32 4.89
N ILE A 154 -19.79 10.76 5.23
CA ILE A 154 -18.55 10.26 4.61
C ILE A 154 -18.40 8.75 4.85
N ILE A 155 -18.54 8.31 6.10
CA ILE A 155 -18.38 6.90 6.47
C ILE A 155 -19.43 6.02 5.80
N ASN A 156 -20.70 6.42 5.81
CA ASN A 156 -21.80 5.69 5.18
C ASN A 156 -21.62 5.59 3.67
N THR A 157 -21.19 6.68 3.01
CA THR A 157 -20.85 6.67 1.59
C THR A 157 -19.71 5.69 1.28
N CYS A 158 -18.70 5.63 2.14
CA CYS A 158 -17.61 4.66 1.97
C CYS A 158 -18.07 3.21 2.19
N TYR A 159 -19.05 2.98 3.06
CA TYR A 159 -19.65 1.66 3.28
C TYR A 159 -20.51 1.20 2.09
N SER A 160 -21.14 2.09 1.32
CA SER A 160 -21.92 1.71 0.14
C SER A 160 -21.04 1.41 -1.09
N LYS A 161 -19.83 1.98 -1.16
CA LYS A 161 -18.90 1.78 -2.28
C LYS A 161 -18.15 0.45 -2.26
N ASP A 162 -17.87 -0.08 -3.44
CA ASP A 162 -16.87 -1.12 -3.59
C ASP A 162 -15.45 -0.56 -3.46
N TRP A 163 -14.62 -1.23 -2.66
CA TRP A 163 -13.22 -0.87 -2.48
C TRP A 163 -12.35 -1.77 -3.34
N VAL A 164 -11.43 -1.17 -4.09
CA VAL A 164 -10.53 -1.90 -4.98
C VAL A 164 -9.18 -2.05 -4.31
N VAL A 165 -8.85 -3.29 -3.96
CA VAL A 165 -7.47 -3.72 -3.75
C VAL A 165 -7.00 -4.27 -5.08
N TYR A 166 -5.83 -3.85 -5.54
CA TYR A 166 -5.23 -4.42 -6.75
C TYR A 166 -4.16 -5.42 -6.36
N THR A 167 -4.03 -6.52 -7.10
CA THR A 167 -2.92 -7.45 -6.94
C THR A 167 -2.34 -7.80 -8.29
N LYS A 168 -1.07 -7.50 -8.49
CA LYS A 168 -0.34 -7.90 -9.69
C LYS A 168 0.21 -9.32 -9.53
N LYS A 169 0.25 -10.04 -10.66
CA LYS A 169 0.94 -11.33 -10.79
C LYS A 169 2.38 -11.23 -10.26
N PRO A 170 2.94 -12.35 -9.79
CA PRO A 170 4.21 -12.30 -9.11
C PRO A 170 5.33 -11.77 -10.01
N MET A 171 6.14 -10.89 -9.43
CA MET A 171 7.42 -10.49 -9.98
C MET A 171 8.40 -11.66 -9.81
N LYS A 172 9.07 -12.03 -10.90
CA LYS A 172 9.89 -13.24 -10.97
C LYS A 172 11.16 -13.21 -10.11
N SER A 173 11.59 -12.04 -9.63
CA SER A 173 12.81 -11.95 -8.82
C SER A 173 12.82 -10.77 -7.86
N ALA A 174 13.58 -10.94 -6.77
CA ALA A 174 13.98 -9.91 -5.83
C ALA A 174 14.45 -8.61 -6.51
N LYS A 175 15.35 -8.70 -7.48
CA LYS A 175 15.86 -7.54 -8.24
C LYS A 175 14.74 -6.71 -8.87
N HIS A 176 13.71 -7.36 -9.42
CA HIS A 176 12.55 -6.65 -9.96
C HIS A 176 11.74 -5.94 -8.89
N VAL A 177 11.59 -6.54 -7.71
CA VAL A 177 10.94 -5.92 -6.55
C VAL A 177 11.69 -4.70 -6.08
N VAL A 178 13.00 -4.80 -5.93
CA VAL A 178 13.76 -3.67 -5.39
C VAL A 178 13.79 -2.51 -6.38
N LYS A 179 14.02 -2.78 -7.67
CA LYS A 179 13.87 -1.76 -8.72
C LYS A 179 12.45 -1.20 -8.80
N TYR A 180 11.44 -2.03 -8.48
CA TYR A 180 10.06 -1.55 -8.35
C TYR A 180 9.96 -0.58 -7.18
N LEU A 181 10.27 -1.00 -5.95
CA LEU A 181 10.22 -0.18 -4.74
C LEU A 181 10.99 1.14 -4.88
N GLY A 182 12.19 1.12 -5.48
CA GLY A 182 12.98 2.34 -5.69
C GLY A 182 12.28 3.38 -6.57
N ARG A 183 11.39 2.97 -7.48
CA ARG A 183 10.55 3.90 -8.27
C ARG A 183 9.44 4.54 -7.45
N TYR A 184 9.07 3.98 -6.30
CA TYR A 184 8.00 4.46 -5.44
C TYR A 184 8.57 5.30 -4.28
N THR A 185 9.73 4.91 -3.73
CA THR A 185 10.37 5.62 -2.62
C THR A 185 11.11 6.90 -3.00
N HIS A 186 11.55 7.04 -4.25
CA HIS A 186 12.37 8.17 -4.71
C HIS A 186 11.76 8.89 -5.93
N ARG A 187 10.46 8.69 -6.20
CA ARG A 187 9.76 9.44 -7.25
C ARG A 187 9.41 10.82 -6.73
N ILE A 188 9.93 11.84 -7.40
CA ILE A 188 9.43 13.21 -7.29
C ILE A 188 8.11 13.37 -8.07
N ALA A 189 7.34 14.43 -7.78
CA ALA A 189 6.00 14.67 -8.33
C ALA A 189 5.95 14.66 -9.88
N ILE A 190 7.02 15.10 -10.54
CA ILE A 190 7.17 15.09 -12.00
C ILE A 190 8.50 14.41 -12.36
N SER A 191 8.47 13.27 -13.03
CA SER A 191 9.67 12.60 -13.55
C SER A 191 10.21 13.30 -14.81
N ASN A 192 11.51 13.22 -15.10
CA ASN A 192 12.12 13.76 -16.33
C ASN A 192 11.37 13.37 -17.61
N ALA A 193 10.89 12.13 -17.72
CA ALA A 193 10.10 11.66 -18.87
C ALA A 193 8.75 12.38 -19.08
N ARG A 194 8.32 13.22 -18.13
CA ARG A 194 7.11 14.05 -18.21
C ARG A 194 7.41 15.52 -18.57
N LEU A 195 8.69 15.91 -18.62
CA LEU A 195 9.09 17.23 -19.12
C LEU A 195 8.98 17.20 -20.65
N LYS A 196 8.03 17.97 -21.20
CA LYS A 196 7.78 18.00 -22.66
C LYS A 196 8.62 19.08 -23.35
N LYS A 197 8.84 20.21 -22.69
CA LYS A 197 9.62 21.34 -23.18
C LYS A 197 10.04 22.18 -21.98
N TYR A 198 11.17 22.85 -22.09
CA TYR A 198 11.65 23.88 -21.17
C TYR A 198 11.80 25.16 -22.00
N GLU A 199 11.30 26.27 -21.47
CA GLU A 199 11.42 27.61 -22.07
C GLU A 199 12.14 28.49 -21.06
N ASP A 200 13.18 29.19 -21.53
CA ASP A 200 14.00 30.12 -20.75
C ASP A 200 13.27 31.44 -20.47
#